data_AF-A0A6A6NHF2-F1
#
_entry.id   AF-A0A6A6NHF2-F1
#
_cell.length_a   1.000
_cell.length_b   1.000
_cell.length_c   1.000
_cell.angle_alpha   90.00
_cell.angle_beta   90.00
_cell.angle_gamma   90.00
#
_symmetry.space_group_name_H-M   'P 1'
#
loop_
_entity.id
_entity.type
_entity.pdbx_description
1 polymer ?
#
loop_
_entity_poly.entity_id
_entity_poly.type
_entity_poly.pdbx_seq_one_letter_code
_entity_poly.pdbx_strand_id
1 'polypeptide(L)'
;MRRKMAEAKSKISHDHNILHQVVPAYSAWSSMHGKNYLYWFGRKPRLAIADPGMIKEVLMNTGGPYERLLNDPLSKQLLGEGLAELRGEKWAVHRRISNLALNMEQVKEWEYVGLEFKNSFVGNEHELTGR
;
A
#
# COMPACT_ATOMS: atom_id res chain seq x y z
N MET A 1 7.57 26.45 -2.05
CA MET A 1 7.19 25.03 -2.27
C MET A 1 8.32 24.18 -2.84
N ARG A 2 8.96 24.58 -3.95
CA ARG A 2 10.08 23.85 -4.59
C ARG A 2 11.27 23.51 -3.66
N ARG A 3 11.66 24.43 -2.76
CA ARG A 3 12.76 24.20 -1.81
C ARG A 3 12.45 23.10 -0.77
N LYS A 4 11.22 23.09 -0.23
CA LYS A 4 10.75 22.05 0.69
C LYS A 4 10.61 20.69 0.00
N MET A 5 10.19 20.67 -1.27
CA MET A 5 10.13 19.44 -2.07
C MET A 5 11.53 18.90 -2.40
N ALA A 6 12.48 19.76 -2.76
CA ALA A 6 13.87 19.37 -3.01
C ALA A 6 14.55 18.81 -1.76
N GLU A 7 14.30 19.41 -0.59
CA GLU A 7 14.80 18.94 0.70
C GLU A 7 14.16 17.62 1.15
N ALA A 8 12.86 17.42 0.89
CA ALA A 8 12.20 16.14 1.12
C ALA A 8 12.78 15.06 0.21
N LYS A 9 13.03 15.39 -1.07
CA LYS A 9 13.59 14.46 -2.06
C LYS A 9 15.04 14.07 -1.75
N SER A 10 15.84 14.97 -1.17
CA SER A 10 17.21 14.65 -0.75
C SER A 10 17.30 13.80 0.52
N LYS A 11 16.20 13.68 1.29
CA LYS A 11 16.10 12.86 2.51
C LYS A 11 15.58 11.44 2.24
N ILE A 12 15.11 11.16 1.03
CA ILE A 12 14.72 9.80 0.61
C ILE A 12 16.02 9.00 0.44
N SER A 13 16.42 8.29 1.49
CA SER A 13 17.43 7.24 1.39
C SER A 13 17.00 6.22 0.34
N HIS A 14 17.95 5.75 -0.48
CA HIS A 14 17.72 4.63 -1.42
C HIS A 14 17.64 3.27 -0.71
N ASP A 15 17.69 3.27 0.62
CA ASP A 15 17.43 2.09 1.45
C ASP A 15 15.94 1.73 1.41
N HIS A 16 15.65 0.44 1.31
CA HIS A 16 14.28 -0.10 1.34
C HIS A 16 13.62 0.05 2.72
N ASN A 17 14.36 0.43 3.76
CA ASN A 17 13.83 0.74 5.08
C ASN A 17 13.18 2.15 5.15
N ILE A 18 12.04 2.33 4.48
CA ILE A 18 11.31 3.61 4.44
C ILE A 18 10.27 3.75 5.55
N LEU A 19 10.04 2.71 6.37
CA LEU A 19 8.95 2.69 7.37
C LEU A 19 9.02 3.87 8.34
N HIS A 20 10.22 4.28 8.74
CA HIS A 20 10.42 5.44 9.61
C HIS A 20 9.98 6.77 8.98
N GLN A 21 9.96 6.88 7.65
CA GLN A 21 9.57 8.09 6.93
C GLN A 21 8.07 8.12 6.67
N VAL A 22 7.51 6.98 6.26
CA VAL A 22 6.09 6.87 5.89
C VAL A 22 5.20 6.76 7.12
N VAL A 23 5.65 6.00 8.14
CA VAL A 23 4.85 5.71 9.33
C VAL A 23 5.74 5.80 10.59
N PRO A 24 6.23 7.01 10.95
CA PRO A 24 7.22 7.20 12.02
C PRO A 24 6.77 6.65 13.38
N ALA A 25 5.48 6.74 13.70
CA ALA A 25 4.94 6.22 14.96
C ALA A 25 5.11 4.69 15.09
N TYR A 26 4.92 3.95 14.00
CA TYR A 26 5.04 2.48 14.01
C TYR A 26 6.51 2.07 14.16
N SER A 27 7.43 2.81 13.53
CA SER A 27 8.86 2.61 13.72
C SER A 27 9.28 2.84 15.18
N ALA A 28 8.81 3.93 15.79
CA ALA A 28 9.11 4.25 17.19
C ALA A 28 8.57 3.19 18.16
N TRP A 29 7.32 2.74 17.98
CA TRP A 29 6.72 1.71 18.82
C TRP A 29 7.39 0.35 18.66
N SER A 30 7.76 -0.02 17.43
CA SER A 30 8.49 -1.25 17.15
C SER A 30 9.87 -1.26 17.85
N SER A 31 10.55 -0.11 17.88
CA SER A 31 11.81 0.05 18.61
C SER A 31 11.64 -0.09 20.13
N MET A 32 10.56 0.45 20.68
CA MET A 32 10.31 0.49 22.13
C MET A 32 9.72 -0.80 22.69
N HIS A 33 8.85 -1.48 21.94
CA HIS A 33 8.07 -2.62 22.41
C HIS A 33 8.41 -3.94 21.68
N GLY A 34 9.33 -3.87 20.71
CA GLY A 34 9.68 -5.00 19.86
C GLY A 34 8.80 -5.10 18.60
N LYS A 35 9.11 -6.10 17.78
CA LYS A 35 8.53 -6.29 16.44
C LYS A 35 7.01 -6.54 16.45
N ASN A 36 6.51 -7.16 17.50
CA ASN A 36 5.08 -7.37 17.71
C ASN A 36 4.65 -6.59 18.95
N TYR A 37 3.67 -5.70 18.79
CA TYR A 37 3.23 -4.82 19.88
C TYR A 37 1.73 -4.55 19.81
N LEU A 38 1.13 -4.31 20.97
CA LEU A 38 -0.26 -3.87 21.07
C LEU A 38 -0.31 -2.34 21.08
N TYR A 39 -1.23 -1.77 20.30
CA TYR A 39 -1.48 -0.33 20.30
C TYR A 39 -2.98 -0.06 20.25
N TRP A 40 -3.37 1.15 20.63
CA TRP A 40 -4.77 1.58 20.59
C TRP A 40 -5.06 2.33 19.30
N PHE A 41 -6.07 1.88 18.56
CA PHE A 41 -6.64 2.62 17.44
C PHE A 41 -8.03 3.11 17.84
N GLY A 42 -8.10 4.37 18.28
CA GLY A 42 -9.27 4.89 18.98
C GLY A 42 -9.55 4.06 20.23
N ARG A 43 -10.77 3.55 20.37
CA ARG A 43 -11.21 2.73 21.52
C ARG A 43 -10.94 1.23 21.35
N LYS A 44 -10.35 0.81 20.24
CA LYS A 44 -10.13 -0.61 19.92
C LYS A 44 -8.64 -0.94 19.97
N PRO A 45 -8.20 -1.93 20.75
CA PRO A 45 -6.82 -2.38 20.72
C PRO A 45 -6.56 -3.13 19.41
N ARG A 46 -5.35 -2.96 18.86
CA ARG A 46 -4.87 -3.64 17.65
C ARG A 46 -3.49 -4.23 17.92
N LEU A 47 -3.27 -5.43 17.42
CA LEU A 47 -1.97 -6.10 17.46
C LEU A 47 -1.23 -5.83 16.14
N ALA A 48 -0.07 -5.20 16.24
CA ALA A 48 0.88 -5.12 15.13
C ALA A 48 1.72 -6.41 15.11
N ILE A 49 1.81 -7.04 13.94
CA ILE A 49 2.59 -8.25 13.71
C ILE A 49 3.59 -7.95 12.60
N ALA A 50 4.88 -8.18 12.85
CA ALA A 50 5.94 -8.04 11.86
C ALA A 50 6.62 -9.38 11.50
N ASP A 51 6.25 -10.48 12.17
CA ASP A 51 6.73 -11.82 11.81
C ASP A 51 6.04 -12.34 10.53
N PRO A 52 6.79 -12.68 9.46
CA PRO A 52 6.21 -13.14 8.21
C PRO A 52 5.40 -14.44 8.32
N GLY A 53 5.79 -15.35 9.22
CA GLY A 53 5.09 -16.61 9.46
C GLY A 53 3.69 -16.36 10.03
N MET A 54 3.63 -15.54 11.08
CA MET A 54 2.36 -15.12 11.70
C MET A 54 1.50 -14.28 10.74
N ILE A 55 2.10 -13.36 9.98
CA ILE A 55 1.36 -12.56 8.98
C ILE A 55 0.71 -13.49 7.95
N LYS A 56 1.46 -14.47 7.43
CA LYS A 56 0.96 -15.44 6.47
C LYS A 56 -0.19 -16.25 7.05
N GLU A 57 -0.04 -16.75 8.28
CA GLU A 57 -1.08 -17.51 8.97
C GLU A 57 -2.37 -16.70 9.11
N VAL A 58 -2.27 -15.46 9.61
CA VAL A 58 -3.43 -14.56 9.79
C VAL A 58 -4.09 -14.20 8.46
N LEU A 59 -3.32 -13.95 7.39
CA LEU A 59 -3.87 -13.53 6.10
C LEU A 59 -4.42 -14.70 5.26
N MET A 60 -3.87 -15.90 5.41
CA MET A 60 -4.30 -17.08 4.64
C MET A 60 -5.41 -17.87 5.33
N ASN A 61 -5.55 -17.77 6.66
CA ASN A 61 -6.59 -18.48 7.39
C ASN A 61 -7.96 -17.78 7.24
N THR A 62 -8.64 -18.04 6.12
CA THR A 62 -9.91 -17.39 5.76
C THR A 62 -11.12 -17.89 6.57
N GLY A 63 -10.96 -18.95 7.39
CA GLY A 63 -12.00 -19.53 8.23
C GLY A 63 -11.73 -19.46 9.74
N GLY A 64 -10.60 -18.87 10.14
CA GLY A 64 -10.24 -18.69 11.55
C GLY A 64 -10.96 -17.50 12.21
N PRO A 65 -10.69 -17.23 13.51
CA PRO A 65 -11.27 -16.11 14.24
C PRO A 65 -10.76 -14.73 13.78
N TYR A 66 -9.85 -14.70 12.80
CA TYR A 66 -9.23 -13.49 12.28
C TYR A 66 -10.18 -12.81 11.29
N GLU A 67 -11.08 -12.01 11.82
CA GLU A 67 -11.88 -11.14 10.99
C GLU A 67 -11.02 -9.99 10.45
N ARG A 68 -11.11 -9.68 9.15
CA ARG A 68 -10.48 -8.48 8.59
C ARG A 68 -10.87 -7.29 9.45
N LEU A 69 -9.89 -6.46 9.84
CA LEU A 69 -10.10 -5.30 10.70
C LEU A 69 -11.40 -4.59 10.34
N LEU A 70 -12.30 -4.45 11.33
CA LEU A 70 -13.57 -3.78 11.12
C LEU A 70 -13.30 -2.35 10.65
N ASN A 71 -13.91 -2.01 9.52
CA ASN A 71 -13.77 -0.71 8.91
C ASN A 71 -14.43 0.32 9.81
N ASP A 72 -13.66 1.34 10.16
CA ASP A 72 -14.21 2.49 10.86
C ASP A 72 -15.20 3.19 9.91
N PRO A 73 -16.35 3.72 10.38
CA PRO A 73 -17.28 4.44 9.52
C PRO A 73 -16.61 5.54 8.68
N LEU A 74 -15.53 6.15 9.19
CA LEU A 74 -14.73 7.13 8.47
C LEU A 74 -13.94 6.51 7.31
N SER A 75 -13.47 5.27 7.42
CA SER A 75 -12.72 4.62 6.33
C SER A 75 -13.61 4.37 5.12
N LYS A 76 -14.89 4.01 5.35
CA LYS A 76 -15.88 3.89 4.26
C LYS A 76 -16.11 5.22 3.53
N GLN A 77 -16.14 6.34 4.25
CA GLN A 77 -16.29 7.66 3.61
C GLN A 77 -15.07 8.05 2.78
N LEU A 78 -13.86 7.67 3.23
CA LEU A 78 -12.61 8.02 2.54
C LEU A 78 -12.29 7.09 1.36
N LEU A 79 -12.52 5.78 1.52
CA LEU A 79 -12.13 4.73 0.58
C LEU A 79 -13.29 4.23 -0.28
N GLY A 80 -14.52 4.63 0.03
CA GLY A 80 -15.72 4.19 -0.66
C GLY A 80 -15.99 2.70 -0.50
N GLU A 81 -16.66 2.12 -1.50
CA GLU A 81 -16.98 0.68 -1.56
C GLU A 81 -15.93 -0.09 -2.38
N GLY A 82 -14.65 0.19 -2.12
CA GLY A 82 -13.53 -0.49 -2.77
C GLY A 82 -13.33 -1.94 -2.29
N LEU A 83 -12.51 -2.70 -3.02
CA LEU A 83 -12.16 -4.10 -2.69
C LEU A 83 -11.59 -4.31 -1.28
N ALA A 84 -10.96 -3.28 -0.71
CA ALA A 84 -10.48 -3.30 0.67
C ALA A 84 -11.63 -3.37 1.68
N GLU A 85 -12.77 -2.74 1.36
CA GLU A 85 -13.89 -2.57 2.30
C GLU A 85 -15.00 -3.60 2.16
N LEU A 86 -15.12 -4.22 0.99
CA LEU A 86 -16.15 -5.22 0.71
C LEU A 86 -15.87 -6.55 1.41
N ARG A 87 -16.94 -7.27 1.76
CA ARG A 87 -16.91 -8.61 2.37
C ARG A 87 -17.90 -9.56 1.68
N GLY A 88 -17.72 -10.85 1.93
CA GLY A 88 -18.63 -11.90 1.47
C GLY A 88 -18.83 -11.92 -0.05
N GLU A 89 -20.08 -12.13 -0.47
CA GLU A 89 -20.45 -12.25 -1.89
C GLU A 89 -20.12 -10.99 -2.69
N LYS A 90 -20.39 -9.79 -2.14
CA LYS A 90 -20.04 -8.52 -2.81
C LYS A 90 -18.55 -8.42 -3.10
N TRP A 91 -17.71 -8.83 -2.14
CA TRP A 91 -16.26 -8.90 -2.35
C TRP A 91 -15.90 -9.91 -3.43
N ALA A 92 -16.52 -11.10 -3.42
CA ALA A 92 -16.24 -12.15 -4.40
C ALA A 92 -16.56 -11.69 -5.83
N VAL A 93 -17.69 -11.01 -6.05
CA VAL A 93 -18.08 -10.46 -7.35
C VAL A 93 -17.08 -9.39 -7.80
N HIS A 94 -16.77 -8.41 -6.95
CA HIS A 94 -15.82 -7.35 -7.30
C HIS A 94 -14.43 -7.93 -7.58
N ARG A 95 -13.98 -8.91 -6.77
CA ARG A 95 -12.67 -9.55 -6.94
C ARG A 95 -12.59 -10.31 -8.26
N ARG A 96 -13.67 -10.98 -8.66
CA ARG A 96 -13.75 -11.68 -9.96
C ARG A 96 -13.59 -10.69 -11.11
N ILE A 97 -14.31 -9.57 -11.09
CA ILE A 97 -14.22 -8.54 -12.13
C ILE A 97 -12.80 -7.95 -12.20
N SER A 98 -12.22 -7.57 -11.05
CA SER A 98 -10.86 -7.03 -11.01
C SER A 98 -9.81 -8.03 -11.49
N ASN A 99 -9.95 -9.32 -11.16
CA ASN A 99 -9.01 -10.35 -11.63
C ASN A 99 -9.06 -10.54 -13.16
N LEU A 100 -10.22 -10.33 -13.80
CA LEU A 100 -10.32 -10.38 -15.27
C LEU A 100 -9.53 -9.25 -15.93
N ALA A 101 -9.60 -8.03 -15.36
CA ALA A 101 -8.86 -6.88 -15.85
C ALA A 101 -7.36 -6.93 -15.51
N LEU A 102 -7.00 -7.53 -14.37
CA LEU A 102 -5.63 -7.62 -13.85
C LEU A 102 -5.02 -9.01 -14.05
N ASN A 103 -5.28 -9.62 -15.20
CA ASN A 103 -4.65 -10.89 -15.56
C ASN A 103 -3.22 -10.67 -16.09
N MET A 104 -2.43 -11.74 -16.14
CA MET A 104 -1.01 -11.66 -16.52
C MET A 104 -0.78 -11.17 -17.95
N GLU A 105 -1.70 -11.42 -18.88
CA GLU A 105 -1.57 -10.94 -20.26
C GLU A 105 -1.76 -9.42 -20.30
N GLN A 106 -2.80 -8.92 -19.63
CA GLN A 106 -3.09 -7.49 -19.52
C GLN A 106 -1.99 -6.73 -18.79
N VAL A 107 -1.43 -7.28 -17.72
CA VAL A 107 -0.33 -6.64 -16.98
C VAL A 107 0.92 -6.51 -17.84
N LYS A 108 1.25 -7.52 -18.65
CA LYS A 108 2.37 -7.45 -19.59
C LYS A 108 2.13 -6.41 -20.67
N GLU A 109 0.93 -6.34 -21.21
CA GLU A 109 0.56 -5.31 -22.19
C GLU A 109 0.75 -3.90 -21.62
N TRP A 110 0.33 -3.68 -20.37
CA TRP A 110 0.51 -2.40 -19.69
C TRP A 110 1.97 -2.07 -19.39
N GLU A 111 2.85 -3.07 -19.22
CA GLU A 111 4.29 -2.84 -19.09
C GLU A 111 4.85 -2.17 -20.35
N TYR A 112 4.48 -2.66 -21.53
CA TYR A 112 4.88 -2.05 -22.80
C TYR A 112 4.34 -0.63 -22.95
N VAL A 113 3.04 -0.43 -22.69
CA VAL A 113 2.43 0.92 -22.75
C VAL A 113 3.08 1.87 -21.73
N GLY A 114 3.40 1.37 -20.54
CA GLY A 114 4.09 2.14 -19.51
C GLY A 114 5.49 2.56 -19.91
N LEU A 115 6.23 1.69 -20.61
CA LEU A 115 7.55 2.01 -21.17
C LEU A 115 7.45 3.04 -22.30
N GLU A 116 6.48 2.91 -23.21
CA GLU A 116 6.23 3.90 -24.27
C GLU A 116 5.84 5.26 -23.68
N PHE A 117 4.96 5.27 -22.69
CA PHE A 117 4.56 6.48 -21.98
C PHE A 117 5.76 7.12 -21.26
N LYS A 118 6.60 6.34 -20.57
CA LYS A 118 7.82 6.86 -19.94
C LYS A 118 8.78 7.46 -20.99
N ASN A 119 8.96 6.78 -22.11
CA ASN A 119 9.86 7.22 -23.18
C ASN A 119 9.36 8.50 -23.88
N SER A 120 8.05 8.72 -23.99
CA SER A 120 7.50 9.97 -24.55
C SER A 120 7.77 11.19 -23.68
N PHE A 121 7.80 11.02 -22.35
CA PHE A 121 8.20 12.09 -21.43
C PHE A 121 9.70 12.38 -21.48
N VAL A 122 10.55 11.35 -21.58
CA VAL A 122 12.01 11.53 -21.68
C VAL A 122 12.42 12.10 -23.04
N GLY A 123 11.78 11.68 -24.13
CA GLY A 123 12.03 12.21 -25.47
C GLY A 123 11.72 13.71 -25.59
N ASN A 124 10.66 14.18 -24.92
CA ASN A 124 10.30 15.60 -24.88
C ASN A 124 11.28 16.45 -24.05
N GLU A 125 11.97 15.88 -23.06
CA GLU A 125 12.98 16.62 -22.27
C GLU A 125 14.24 16.94 -23.10
N HIS A 126 14.61 16.06 -24.04
CA HIS A 126 15.75 16.27 -24.94
C HIS A 126 15.45 17.29 -26.06
N GLU A 127 14.21 17.41 -26.53
CA GLU A 127 13.80 18.47 -27.47
C GLU A 127 13.70 19.85 -26.80
N LEU A 128 13.31 19.91 -25.52
CA LEU A 128 13.18 21.17 -24.78
C LEU A 128 14.51 21.70 -24.19
N THR A 129 15.57 20.88 -24.19
CA THR A 129 16.92 21.28 -23.76
C THR A 129 17.91 21.42 -24.93
N GLY A 130 17.38 21.70 -26.13
CA GLY A 130 18.13 21.97 -27.36
C GLY A 130 19.39 22.79 -27.11
N ARG A 131 20.50 22.06 -27.11
CA ARG A 131 21.86 22.52 -27.28
C ARG A 131 22.51 21.61 -28.31
#